data_AF-A0A9P6FSV0-F1
#
_entry.id   AF-A0A9P6FSV0-F1
#
_cell.length_a   1.000
_cell.length_b   1.000
_cell.length_c   1.000
_cell.angle_alpha   90.00
_cell.angle_beta   90.00
_cell.angle_gamma   90.00
#
_symmetry.space_group_name_H-M   'P 1'
#
loop_
_entity.id
_entity.type
_entity.pdbx_description
1 polymer ?
#
loop_
_entity_poly.entity_id
_entity_poly.type
_entity_poly.pdbx_seq_one_letter_code
_entity_poly.pdbx_strand_id
1 'polypeptide(L)'
;MSLASLPPEIFHLILQYCSTATLVALVSVSKAISRDAISVLYHDPLRCILRLAGPTPLQALTRLTGLLATLTNSPRDPAMSASDFFQALRARAEGIYTVTSSSALEQGTELHPTSAPAGFPGTSLSGISYLSIVRHIRFPYEVPRAAGRNTAREFSINYQQNESLYLQVLFSWTLVDPIAEQLESLTIPVPDIDRYIASVGRFRSLTSVKFDMRVFLPYSEPPWTLFLERIVAFLGLHSHLFKDKLENTGYEGIAAFSWTDILRMMRVLPPLKYPVRLVDETLVRFISQPERTNLDKVRFIHDRIPMNHLAMNMNWRQDLHRQKRFFHRCRSLEVLRWSITDPNSFAWAVREKKQREIESVSAWAPLVPLKEAILTVQGDTHGKVISDIFTAFGDTLERAYIAYTDPRTERLLVARGCHFPRLRRLVISVVSGGPLVIDSEALRVCPALEQLELSDKSSSDQGQYPSDDLQWVPCVLPKATLIILVGTLGRNFHMDTLYSTPGLQKLSLLANIPKEPIAGSWDIPRPLSLAWDWKLPHLEKLC
;
A
#
# COMPACT_ATOMS: atom_id res chain seq x y z
N MET A 1 -3.06 41.19 -8.62
CA MET A 1 -3.16 39.74 -8.92
C MET A 1 -4.13 39.12 -7.92
N SER A 2 -5.11 38.35 -8.39
CA SER A 2 -6.02 37.63 -7.50
C SER A 2 -5.25 36.48 -6.83
N LEU A 3 -5.29 36.37 -5.51
CA LEU A 3 -4.74 35.23 -4.78
C LEU A 3 -5.34 33.89 -5.24
N ALA A 4 -6.53 33.91 -5.85
CA ALA A 4 -7.19 32.72 -6.41
C ALA A 4 -6.53 32.19 -7.71
N SER A 5 -5.54 32.88 -8.27
CA SER A 5 -4.81 32.45 -9.47
C SER A 5 -3.40 31.95 -9.18
N LEU A 6 -3.05 31.72 -7.91
CA LEU A 6 -1.72 31.21 -7.55
C LEU A 6 -1.66 29.68 -7.69
N PRO A 7 -0.53 29.14 -8.19
CA PRO A 7 -0.26 27.69 -8.16
C PRO A 7 -0.33 27.13 -6.73
N PRO A 8 -0.85 25.91 -6.52
CA PRO A 8 -0.96 25.27 -5.20
C PRO A 8 0.34 25.26 -4.39
N GLU A 9 1.48 25.17 -5.05
CA GLU A 9 2.80 25.14 -4.43
C GLU A 9 3.18 26.51 -3.82
N ILE A 10 2.80 27.60 -4.49
CA ILE A 10 3.00 28.97 -3.98
C ILE A 10 2.02 29.25 -2.84
N PHE A 11 0.80 28.71 -2.92
CA PHE A 11 -0.17 28.80 -1.82
C PHE A 11 0.32 28.05 -0.57
N HIS A 12 0.90 26.86 -0.74
CA HIS A 12 1.56 26.12 0.33
C HIS A 12 2.73 26.91 0.95
N LEU A 13 3.55 27.58 0.14
CA LEU A 13 4.62 28.46 0.63
C LEU A 13 4.06 29.65 1.42
N ILE A 14 3.00 30.31 0.94
CA ILE A 14 2.37 31.43 1.64
C ILE A 14 1.84 30.97 3.01
N LEU A 15 1.18 29.81 3.07
CA LEU A 15 0.74 29.22 4.33
C LEU A 15 1.90 28.81 5.24
N GLN A 16 3.04 28.42 4.66
CA GLN A 16 4.26 28.06 5.40
C GLN A 16 4.98 29.27 6.02
N TYR A 17 4.77 30.50 5.54
CA TYR A 17 5.49 31.69 6.01
C TYR A 17 4.59 32.80 6.58
N CYS A 18 3.26 32.71 6.46
CA CYS A 18 2.36 33.71 7.02
C CYS A 18 2.19 33.59 8.54
N SER A 19 2.06 34.74 9.21
CA SER A 19 1.66 34.80 10.61
C SER A 19 0.20 34.35 10.78
N THR A 20 -0.16 33.87 11.96
CA THR A 20 -1.54 33.53 12.35
C THR A 20 -2.56 34.61 11.95
N ALA A 21 -2.26 35.89 12.25
CA ALA A 21 -3.16 36.99 11.95
C ALA A 21 -3.32 37.20 10.44
N THR A 22 -2.24 37.01 9.67
CA THR A 22 -2.25 37.07 8.21
C THR A 22 -3.05 35.92 7.61
N LEU A 23 -2.97 34.73 8.21
CA LEU A 23 -3.69 33.53 7.79
C LEU A 23 -5.21 33.69 8.04
N VAL A 24 -5.59 34.20 9.22
CA VAL A 24 -6.98 34.57 9.54
C VAL A 24 -7.51 35.61 8.55
N ALA A 25 -6.72 36.65 8.26
CA ALA A 25 -7.08 37.70 7.31
C ALA A 25 -7.17 37.20 5.86
N LEU A 26 -6.30 36.30 5.43
CA LEU A 26 -6.32 35.68 4.10
C LEU A 26 -7.58 34.83 3.90
N VAL A 27 -7.90 34.02 4.91
CA VAL A 27 -9.05 33.14 4.92
C VAL A 27 -10.35 33.94 4.96
N SER A 28 -10.41 35.04 5.72
CA SER A 28 -11.61 35.88 5.80
C SER A 28 -11.90 36.72 4.54
N VAL A 29 -10.92 36.91 3.65
CA VAL A 29 -11.06 37.75 2.45
C VAL A 29 -11.51 36.95 1.21
N SER A 30 -11.34 35.63 1.18
CA SER A 30 -11.72 34.82 0.00
C SER A 30 -12.16 33.40 0.31
N LYS A 31 -13.32 33.00 -0.24
CA LYS A 31 -13.90 31.65 -0.09
C LYS A 31 -13.05 30.56 -0.74
N ALA A 32 -12.42 30.85 -1.88
CA ALA A 32 -11.53 29.92 -2.56
C ALA A 32 -10.29 29.62 -1.69
N ILE A 33 -9.72 30.67 -1.08
CA ILE A 33 -8.60 30.57 -0.13
C ILE A 33 -9.02 29.80 1.11
N SER A 34 -10.24 29.99 1.62
CA SER A 34 -10.77 29.23 2.77
C SER A 34 -10.84 27.74 2.48
N ARG A 35 -11.38 27.34 1.32
CA ARG A 35 -11.51 25.92 0.93
C ARG A 35 -10.14 25.24 0.83
N ASP A 36 -9.19 25.92 0.19
CA ASP A 36 -7.85 25.38 -0.03
C ASP A 36 -6.98 25.48 1.23
N ALA A 37 -7.22 26.45 2.12
CA ALA A 37 -6.55 26.53 3.42
C ALA A 37 -7.06 25.45 4.39
N ILE A 38 -8.35 25.10 4.37
CA ILE A 38 -8.92 24.04 5.20
C ILE A 38 -8.26 22.68 4.90
N SER A 39 -7.98 22.36 3.63
CA SER A 39 -7.28 21.12 3.29
C SER A 39 -5.85 21.11 3.85
N VAL A 40 -5.14 22.24 3.81
CA VAL A 40 -3.79 22.38 4.39
C VAL A 40 -3.81 22.31 5.92
N LEU A 41 -4.77 22.97 6.57
CA LEU A 41 -4.99 22.90 8.03
C LEU A 41 -5.36 21.49 8.49
N TYR A 42 -6.07 20.72 7.65
CA TYR A 42 -6.45 19.34 7.90
C TYR A 42 -5.29 18.36 7.74
N HIS A 43 -4.37 18.62 6.79
CA HIS A 43 -3.21 17.76 6.55
C HIS A 43 -2.06 17.95 7.56
N ASP A 44 -1.92 19.14 8.17
CA ASP A 44 -0.90 19.40 9.21
C ASP A 44 -1.43 20.31 10.34
N PRO A 45 -2.40 19.82 11.13
CA PRO A 45 -3.01 20.60 12.21
C PRO A 45 -2.01 20.90 13.33
N LEU A 46 -1.00 20.05 13.54
CA LEU A 46 0.01 20.22 14.57
C LEU A 46 0.93 21.40 14.29
N ARG A 47 1.38 21.59 13.04
CA ARG A 47 2.21 22.75 12.69
C ARG A 47 1.43 24.06 12.80
N CYS A 48 0.12 24.03 12.59
CA CYS A 48 -0.75 25.17 12.83
C CYS A 48 -0.98 25.39 14.32
N ILE A 49 -1.32 24.35 15.10
CA ILE A 49 -1.49 24.43 16.56
C ILE A 49 -0.22 24.92 17.24
N LEU A 50 0.96 24.41 16.86
CA LEU A 50 2.27 24.82 17.41
C LEU A 50 2.63 26.27 17.06
N ARG A 51 2.13 26.81 15.95
CA ARG A 51 2.31 28.24 15.58
C ARG A 51 1.22 29.15 16.14
N LEU A 52 0.02 28.61 16.38
CA LEU A 52 -1.12 29.30 16.99
C LEU A 52 -0.99 29.36 18.51
N ALA A 53 -0.32 28.38 19.10
CA ALA A 53 0.01 28.32 20.51
C ALA A 53 0.84 29.54 20.91
N GLY A 54 0.22 30.42 21.69
CA GLY A 54 0.98 31.15 22.70
C GLY A 54 1.51 30.17 23.76
N PRO A 55 2.09 30.66 24.87
CA PRO A 55 2.71 29.79 25.90
C PRO A 55 1.77 28.73 26.52
N THR A 56 0.46 28.76 26.23
CA THR A 56 -0.50 27.81 26.80
C THR A 56 -1.52 27.27 25.76
N PRO A 57 -1.98 26.02 25.89
CA PRO A 57 -3.02 25.41 25.04
C PRO A 57 -4.33 26.21 24.96
N LEU A 58 -4.70 26.90 26.04
CA LEU A 58 -5.92 27.74 26.09
C LEU A 58 -5.86 28.90 25.09
N GLN A 59 -4.70 29.55 24.94
CA GLN A 59 -4.53 30.62 23.95
C GLN A 59 -4.58 30.11 22.52
N ALA A 60 -4.08 28.88 22.27
CA ALA A 60 -4.21 28.21 20.98
C ALA A 60 -5.69 27.96 20.64
N LEU A 61 -6.44 27.46 21.63
CA LEU A 61 -7.88 27.18 21.52
C LEU A 61 -8.71 28.45 21.28
N THR A 62 -8.42 29.55 21.99
CA THR A 62 -9.07 30.86 21.78
C THR A 62 -8.79 31.44 20.39
N ARG A 63 -7.57 31.29 19.88
CA ARG A 63 -7.19 31.75 18.53
C ARG A 63 -7.82 30.90 17.44
N LEU A 64 -7.92 29.58 17.66
CA LEU A 64 -8.61 28.65 16.76
C LEU A 64 -10.11 28.91 16.71
N THR A 65 -10.75 29.15 17.86
CA THR A 65 -12.18 29.53 17.90
C THR A 65 -12.44 30.83 17.17
N GLY A 66 -11.56 31.82 17.30
CA GLY A 66 -11.60 33.06 16.49
C GLY A 66 -11.49 32.81 14.98
N LEU A 67 -10.51 31.99 14.56
CA LEU A 67 -10.34 31.60 13.15
C LEU A 67 -11.59 30.91 12.58
N LEU A 68 -12.14 29.94 13.33
CA LEU A 68 -13.34 29.21 12.95
C LEU A 68 -14.57 30.11 12.88
N ALA A 69 -14.69 31.12 13.74
CA ALA A 69 -15.73 32.15 13.65
C ALA A 69 -15.68 32.98 12.38
N THR A 70 -14.49 33.30 11.90
CA THR A 70 -14.33 33.95 10.60
C THR A 70 -14.72 33.05 9.42
N LEU A 71 -14.46 31.74 9.53
CA LEU A 71 -14.75 30.75 8.48
C LEU A 71 -16.24 30.44 8.34
N THR A 72 -16.97 30.35 9.46
CA THR A 72 -18.39 29.94 9.47
C THR A 72 -19.38 31.10 9.25
N ASN A 73 -18.95 32.35 9.39
CA ASN A 73 -19.79 33.54 9.14
C ASN A 73 -19.95 33.91 7.63
N SER A 74 -19.52 33.05 6.70
CA SER A 74 -19.73 33.26 5.26
C SER A 74 -21.18 32.93 4.87
N PRO A 75 -21.96 33.86 4.28
CA PRO A 75 -23.39 33.67 4.05
C PRO A 75 -23.62 32.71 2.88
N ARG A 76 -24.10 31.50 3.19
CA ARG A 76 -25.09 30.66 2.45
C ARG A 76 -24.96 29.18 2.88
N ASP A 77 -25.68 28.79 3.94
CA ASP A 77 -26.59 27.62 4.00
C ASP A 77 -27.31 27.64 5.39
N PRO A 78 -28.62 27.35 5.50
CA PRO A 78 -29.41 27.68 6.70
C PRO A 78 -29.45 26.57 7.77
N ALA A 79 -28.58 25.57 7.74
CA ALA A 79 -28.71 24.41 8.63
C ALA A 79 -28.25 24.68 10.08
N MET A 80 -27.42 25.69 10.33
CA MET A 80 -26.99 26.06 11.69
C MET A 80 -26.45 27.49 11.68
N SER A 81 -26.96 28.40 12.53
CA SER A 81 -26.39 29.75 12.60
C SER A 81 -25.00 29.69 13.24
N ALA A 82 -24.08 30.57 12.83
CA ALA A 82 -22.76 30.65 13.44
C ALA A 82 -22.86 30.84 14.98
N SER A 83 -23.87 31.59 15.44
CA SER A 83 -24.17 31.76 16.87
C SER A 83 -24.47 30.43 17.57
N ASP A 84 -25.24 29.54 16.93
CA ASP A 84 -25.59 28.22 17.49
C ASP A 84 -24.37 27.29 17.52
N PHE A 85 -23.51 27.36 16.51
CA PHE A 85 -22.22 26.66 16.49
C PHE A 85 -21.32 27.11 17.65
N PHE A 86 -21.21 28.44 17.88
CA PHE A 86 -20.37 29.00 18.94
C PHE A 86 -20.93 28.75 20.33
N GLN A 87 -22.25 28.82 20.51
CA GLN A 87 -22.89 28.42 21.77
C GLN A 87 -22.71 26.93 22.03
N ALA A 88 -22.82 26.07 21.01
CA ALA A 88 -22.56 24.64 21.16
C ALA A 88 -21.10 24.35 21.50
N LEU A 89 -20.13 25.02 20.88
CA LEU A 89 -18.70 24.85 21.18
C LEU A 89 -18.35 25.34 22.58
N ARG A 90 -18.89 26.50 22.97
CA ARG A 90 -18.69 27.12 24.29
C ARG A 90 -19.36 26.32 25.39
N ALA A 91 -20.61 25.90 25.21
CA ALA A 91 -21.32 25.04 26.15
C ALA A 91 -20.66 23.65 26.28
N ARG A 92 -20.03 23.12 25.22
CA ARG A 92 -19.24 21.88 25.30
C ARG A 92 -17.92 22.06 26.04
N ALA A 93 -17.22 23.16 25.78
CA ALA A 93 -16.01 23.50 26.52
C ALA A 93 -16.35 23.66 28.02
N GLU A 94 -17.40 24.41 28.34
CA GLU A 94 -17.89 24.67 29.70
C GLU A 94 -18.49 23.42 30.38
N GLY A 95 -19.18 22.53 29.66
CA GLY A 95 -19.74 21.29 30.19
C GLY A 95 -18.69 20.24 30.60
N ILE A 96 -17.53 20.23 29.96
CA ILE A 96 -16.37 19.41 30.36
C ILE A 96 -15.80 19.90 31.71
N TYR A 97 -15.97 21.18 32.05
CA TYR A 97 -15.57 21.77 33.34
C TYR A 97 -16.57 21.53 34.48
N THR A 98 -17.87 21.33 34.20
CA THR A 98 -18.90 21.17 35.25
C THR A 98 -19.13 19.73 35.71
N VAL A 99 -18.94 18.73 34.84
CA VAL A 99 -19.05 17.31 35.23
C VAL A 99 -17.92 16.88 36.17
N THR A 100 -16.78 17.57 36.13
CA THR A 100 -15.62 17.31 37.00
C THR A 100 -15.66 18.05 38.33
N SER A 101 -16.52 19.07 38.50
CA SER A 101 -16.66 19.82 39.76
C SER A 101 -17.76 19.28 40.69
N SER A 102 -18.76 18.57 40.16
CA SER A 102 -19.91 18.12 40.96
C SER A 102 -19.71 16.78 41.68
N SER A 103 -18.70 15.98 41.32
CA SER A 103 -18.44 14.67 41.97
C SER A 103 -17.52 14.76 43.20
N ALA A 104 -17.25 15.96 43.71
CA ALA A 104 -16.26 16.19 44.78
C ALA A 104 -16.85 16.82 46.07
N LEU A 105 -18.18 16.94 46.18
CA LEU A 105 -18.83 17.61 47.32
C LEU A 105 -19.76 16.72 48.15
N GLU A 106 -19.58 15.40 48.06
CA GLU A 106 -20.18 14.44 48.99
C GLU A 106 -19.11 13.47 49.51
N GLN A 107 -18.35 13.90 50.51
CA GLN A 107 -17.80 13.05 51.58
C GLN A 107 -17.16 13.93 52.65
N GLY A 108 -17.85 14.04 53.78
CA GLY A 108 -17.39 14.78 54.95
C GLY A 108 -16.32 14.04 55.73
N THR A 109 -15.50 14.80 56.47
CA THR A 109 -14.90 14.35 57.73
C THR A 109 -14.45 15.57 58.54
N GLU A 110 -14.86 15.58 59.80
CA GLU A 110 -14.60 16.58 60.83
C GLU A 110 -13.13 16.60 61.25
N LEU A 111 -12.55 17.79 61.50
CA LEU A 111 -11.46 17.97 62.46
C LEU A 111 -11.51 19.38 63.11
N HIS A 112 -11.35 19.38 64.43
CA HIS A 112 -11.40 20.51 65.37
C HIS A 112 -10.15 21.43 65.33
N PRO A 113 -10.19 22.63 65.96
CA PRO A 113 -9.44 23.81 65.52
C PRO A 113 -8.15 24.08 66.31
N THR A 114 -7.17 24.71 65.67
CA THR A 114 -6.12 25.47 66.37
C THR A 114 -5.94 26.86 65.76
N SER A 115 -5.88 27.81 66.70
CA SER A 115 -5.73 29.27 66.68
C SER A 115 -5.01 29.94 65.50
N ALA A 116 -5.64 31.03 65.02
CA ALA A 116 -5.06 32.07 64.17
C ALA A 116 -4.22 33.08 64.97
N PRO A 117 -3.41 33.89 64.26
CA PRO A 117 -3.37 35.32 64.55
C PRO A 117 -3.74 36.16 63.31
N ALA A 118 -4.43 37.26 63.58
CA ALA A 118 -5.03 38.19 62.64
C ALA A 118 -4.01 39.09 61.93
N GLY A 119 -4.31 39.47 60.68
CA GLY A 119 -3.78 40.70 60.08
C GLY A 119 -3.74 40.74 58.54
N PHE A 120 -4.60 41.60 57.99
CA PHE A 120 -4.62 42.23 56.65
C PHE A 120 -5.58 41.71 55.55
N PRO A 121 -6.33 42.62 54.87
CA PRO A 121 -7.39 42.28 53.94
C PRO A 121 -6.96 42.37 52.47
N GLY A 122 -7.61 41.55 51.64
CA GLY A 122 -7.80 41.82 50.21
C GLY A 122 -6.78 41.18 49.27
N THR A 123 -7.03 39.94 48.84
CA THR A 123 -6.53 39.43 47.56
C THR A 123 -7.55 38.52 46.90
N SER A 124 -7.83 38.82 45.63
CA SER A 124 -8.76 38.16 44.74
C SER A 124 -8.47 36.67 44.55
N LEU A 125 -9.54 35.90 44.33
CA LEU A 125 -9.53 34.54 43.82
C LEU A 125 -8.92 34.50 42.40
N SER A 126 -7.60 34.39 42.31
CA SER A 126 -6.89 34.01 41.08
C SER A 126 -5.75 33.06 41.47
N GLY A 127 -6.08 31.79 41.65
CA GLY A 127 -5.12 30.84 42.18
C GLY A 127 -5.55 29.38 42.07
N ILE A 128 -6.19 28.99 40.96
CA ILE A 128 -6.24 27.56 40.63
C ILE A 128 -4.98 27.26 39.80
N SER A 129 -4.00 26.64 40.45
CA SER A 129 -2.78 26.17 39.81
C SER A 129 -3.11 25.10 38.76
N TYR A 130 -2.64 25.29 37.53
CA TYR A 130 -2.79 24.38 36.38
C TYR A 130 -2.41 22.90 36.70
N LEU A 131 -1.55 22.67 37.70
CA LEU A 131 -1.16 21.34 38.17
C LEU A 131 -2.30 20.53 38.82
N SER A 132 -3.39 21.17 39.29
CA SER A 132 -4.55 20.45 39.84
C SER A 132 -5.55 20.03 38.76
N ILE A 133 -5.71 20.82 37.70
CA ILE A 133 -6.65 20.56 36.59
C ILE A 133 -6.15 19.39 35.73
N VAL A 134 -4.85 19.33 35.46
CA VAL A 134 -4.22 18.26 34.67
C VAL A 134 -4.18 16.93 35.43
N ARG A 135 -4.19 16.95 36.77
CA ARG A 135 -4.31 15.75 37.60
C ARG A 135 -5.71 15.09 37.56
N HIS A 136 -6.72 15.79 37.08
CA HIS A 136 -8.13 15.35 37.14
C HIS A 136 -8.71 14.91 35.78
N ILE A 137 -7.98 15.10 34.69
CA ILE A 137 -8.19 14.30 33.48
C ILE A 137 -7.52 12.95 33.74
N ARG A 138 -8.28 11.96 34.22
CA ARG A 138 -7.77 10.60 34.40
C ARG A 138 -7.42 10.01 33.04
N PHE A 139 -6.17 10.18 32.64
CA PHE A 139 -5.52 9.20 31.77
C PHE A 139 -5.44 7.89 32.56
N PRO A 140 -5.81 6.73 32.01
CA PRO A 140 -5.87 5.46 32.75
C PRO A 140 -4.50 4.87 33.13
N TYR A 141 -3.45 5.69 33.22
CA TYR A 141 -2.07 5.24 33.39
C TYR A 141 -1.45 5.94 34.60
N GLU A 142 -1.43 5.27 35.76
CA GLU A 142 -0.63 5.70 36.90
C GLU A 142 0.86 5.47 36.58
N VAL A 143 1.69 6.50 36.80
CA VAL A 143 3.14 6.38 36.69
C VAL A 143 3.63 5.52 37.86
N PRO A 144 4.35 4.40 37.62
CA PRO A 144 4.91 3.62 38.71
C PRO A 144 5.88 4.49 39.53
N ARG A 145 5.63 4.62 40.84
CA ARG A 145 6.44 5.47 41.74
C ARG A 145 7.93 5.08 41.83
N ALA A 146 8.32 3.96 41.22
CA ALA A 146 9.69 3.43 41.22
C ALA A 146 10.45 3.58 39.88
N ALA A 147 9.92 4.33 38.90
CA ALA A 147 10.55 4.46 37.59
C ALA A 147 11.82 5.36 37.64
N GLY A 148 12.95 4.89 37.12
CA GLY A 148 14.22 5.62 37.09
C GLY A 148 14.18 6.92 36.27
N ARG A 149 15.22 7.76 36.38
CA ARG A 149 15.29 9.07 35.70
C ARG A 149 15.13 8.99 34.16
N ASN A 150 15.60 7.91 33.53
CA ASN A 150 15.43 7.72 32.08
C ASN A 150 13.97 7.44 31.71
N THR A 151 13.26 6.66 32.52
CA THR A 151 11.83 6.41 32.35
C THR A 151 11.02 7.68 32.56
N ALA A 152 11.35 8.52 33.55
CA ALA A 152 10.66 9.81 33.75
C ALA A 152 10.79 10.77 32.56
N ARG A 153 11.94 10.78 31.87
CA ARG A 153 12.16 11.58 30.66
C ARG A 153 11.36 11.03 29.46
N GLU A 154 11.36 9.72 29.26
CA GLU A 154 10.51 9.06 28.26
C GLU A 154 9.03 9.36 28.53
N PHE A 155 8.58 9.23 29.78
CA PHE A 155 7.22 9.59 30.20
C PHE A 155 6.88 11.06 29.89
N SER A 156 7.78 12.02 30.11
CA SER A 156 7.49 13.45 29.83
C SER A 156 7.39 13.75 28.33
N ILE A 157 8.25 13.16 27.50
CA ILE A 157 8.19 13.30 26.03
C ILE A 157 6.89 12.67 25.52
N ASN A 158 6.54 11.47 26.02
CA ASN A 158 5.31 10.78 25.67
C ASN A 158 4.06 11.55 26.13
N TYR A 159 4.11 12.20 27.30
CA TYR A 159 3.03 13.02 27.82
C TYR A 159 2.74 14.23 26.92
N GLN A 160 3.78 14.94 26.46
CA GLN A 160 3.63 16.05 25.52
C GLN A 160 3.10 15.59 24.15
N GLN A 161 3.54 14.42 23.68
CA GLN A 161 2.99 13.81 22.46
C GLN A 161 1.50 13.45 22.64
N ASN A 162 1.08 13.00 23.82
CA ASN A 162 -0.32 12.68 24.12
C ASN A 162 -1.24 13.90 24.13
N GLU A 163 -0.81 15.01 24.73
CA GLU A 163 -1.59 16.25 24.69
C GLU A 163 -1.76 16.75 23.26
N SER A 164 -0.68 16.71 22.48
CA SER A 164 -0.69 17.09 21.06
C SER A 164 -1.65 16.23 20.25
N LEU A 165 -1.64 14.91 20.45
CA LEU A 165 -2.53 13.96 19.79
C LEU A 165 -4.01 14.18 20.19
N TYR A 166 -4.27 14.41 21.48
CA TYR A 166 -5.62 14.67 21.97
C TYR A 166 -6.21 15.97 21.39
N LEU A 167 -5.40 17.03 21.31
CA LEU A 167 -5.80 18.28 20.67
C LEU A 167 -6.05 18.09 19.16
N GLN A 168 -5.21 17.31 18.49
CA GLN A 168 -5.42 16.96 17.08
C GLN A 168 -6.75 16.23 16.86
N VAL A 169 -7.09 15.28 17.73
CA VAL A 169 -8.36 14.55 17.69
C VAL A 169 -9.56 15.50 17.86
N LEU A 170 -9.54 16.32 18.92
CA LEU A 170 -10.62 17.29 19.20
C LEU A 170 -10.79 18.29 18.06
N PHE A 171 -9.67 18.77 17.52
CA PHE A 171 -9.67 19.74 16.44
C PHE A 171 -10.21 19.13 15.15
N SER A 172 -9.79 17.91 14.82
CA SER A 172 -10.29 17.18 13.64
C SER A 172 -11.81 17.03 13.68
N TRP A 173 -12.36 16.60 14.83
CA TRP A 173 -13.81 16.48 14.97
C TRP A 173 -14.54 17.83 14.82
N THR A 174 -14.02 18.87 15.47
CA THR A 174 -14.62 20.22 15.44
C THR A 174 -14.72 20.78 14.02
N LEU A 175 -13.77 20.42 13.16
CA LEU A 175 -13.78 20.77 11.74
C LEU A 175 -14.73 19.90 10.91
N VAL A 176 -14.77 18.59 11.20
CA VAL A 176 -15.55 17.61 10.44
C VAL A 176 -17.05 17.77 10.69
N ASP A 177 -17.46 17.97 11.94
CA ASP A 177 -18.85 17.93 12.37
C ASP A 177 -19.78 18.88 11.59
N PRO A 178 -19.43 20.15 11.32
CA PRO A 178 -20.30 21.05 10.56
C PRO A 178 -20.46 20.67 9.08
N ILE A 179 -19.47 20.00 8.49
CA ILE A 179 -19.41 19.70 7.05
C ILE A 179 -19.56 18.21 6.73
N ALA A 180 -19.91 17.38 7.70
CA ALA A 180 -19.95 15.92 7.60
C ALA A 180 -20.70 15.41 6.35
N GLU A 181 -21.79 16.06 5.96
CA GLU A 181 -22.62 15.70 4.81
C GLU A 181 -21.97 15.97 3.45
N GLN A 182 -20.92 16.78 3.41
CA GLN A 182 -20.21 17.19 2.20
C GLN A 182 -18.88 16.46 2.04
N LEU A 183 -18.43 15.73 3.06
CA LEU A 183 -17.14 15.04 3.02
C LEU A 183 -17.21 13.80 2.13
N GLU A 184 -16.35 13.79 1.11
CA GLU A 184 -16.13 12.61 0.25
C GLU A 184 -15.02 11.71 0.80
N SER A 185 -14.05 12.27 1.51
CA SER A 185 -12.96 11.54 2.14
C SER A 185 -12.77 11.99 3.59
N LEU A 186 -12.50 11.04 4.48
CA LEU A 186 -12.33 11.30 5.91
C LEU A 186 -11.22 10.42 6.50
N THR A 187 -10.31 11.02 7.26
CA THR A 187 -9.38 10.29 8.13
C THR A 187 -9.89 10.34 9.56
N ILE A 188 -10.16 9.17 10.15
CA ILE A 188 -10.69 9.00 11.50
C ILE A 188 -9.56 8.60 12.44
N PRO A 189 -9.22 9.41 13.44
CA PRO A 189 -8.38 8.98 14.55
C PRO A 189 -9.09 7.87 15.30
N VAL A 190 -8.49 6.67 15.34
CA VAL A 190 -9.15 5.50 15.92
C VAL A 190 -9.52 5.64 17.40
N PRO A 191 -8.77 6.38 18.24
CA PRO A 191 -9.20 6.65 19.62
C PRO A 191 -10.54 7.42 19.75
N ASP A 192 -11.00 8.12 18.71
CA ASP A 192 -12.24 8.91 18.72
C ASP A 192 -13.34 8.30 17.85
N ILE A 193 -13.14 7.06 17.37
CA ILE A 193 -14.04 6.41 16.41
C ILE A 193 -15.49 6.33 16.89
N ASP A 194 -15.73 6.20 18.19
CA ASP A 194 -17.08 6.13 18.76
C ASP A 194 -17.91 7.39 18.45
N ARG A 195 -17.25 8.55 18.39
CA ARG A 195 -17.90 9.82 18.03
C ARG A 195 -18.33 9.85 16.57
N TYR A 196 -17.49 9.31 15.69
CA TYR A 196 -17.78 9.16 14.27
C TYR A 196 -18.88 8.12 14.03
N ILE A 197 -18.91 7.02 14.79
CA ILE A 197 -19.99 6.03 14.78
C ILE A 197 -21.32 6.68 15.13
N ALA A 198 -21.37 7.47 16.21
CA ALA A 198 -22.59 8.16 16.64
C ALA A 198 -23.15 9.13 15.58
N SER A 199 -22.28 9.63 14.70
CA SER A 199 -22.65 10.60 13.65
C SER A 199 -22.64 9.99 12.25
N VAL A 200 -22.56 8.67 12.12
CA VAL A 200 -22.33 7.99 10.83
C VAL A 200 -23.40 8.34 9.78
N GLY A 201 -24.65 8.54 10.22
CA GLY A 201 -25.78 8.93 9.37
C GLY A 201 -25.65 10.32 8.73
N ARG A 202 -24.64 11.11 9.08
CA ARG A 202 -24.36 12.39 8.43
C ARG A 202 -23.37 12.25 7.27
N PHE A 203 -22.61 11.16 7.17
CA PHE A 203 -21.57 11.00 6.13
C PHE A 203 -22.12 10.46 4.80
N ARG A 204 -23.21 11.03 4.28
CA ARG A 204 -23.90 10.55 3.07
C ARG A 204 -23.06 10.60 1.79
N SER A 205 -22.12 11.54 1.71
CA SER A 205 -21.26 11.77 0.54
C SER A 205 -19.93 11.02 0.64
N LEU A 206 -19.68 10.33 1.75
CA LEU A 206 -18.39 9.72 2.04
C LEU A 206 -18.17 8.50 1.14
N THR A 207 -17.15 8.60 0.29
CA THR A 207 -16.69 7.54 -0.62
C THR A 207 -15.38 6.91 -0.15
N SER A 208 -14.61 7.59 0.70
CA SER A 208 -13.32 7.12 1.18
C SER A 208 -13.14 7.36 2.68
N VAL A 209 -12.71 6.34 3.42
CA VAL A 209 -12.35 6.48 4.83
C VAL A 209 -10.98 5.92 5.12
N LYS A 210 -10.17 6.63 5.91
CA LYS A 210 -8.90 6.13 6.43
C LYS A 210 -8.92 6.13 7.94
N PHE A 211 -8.31 5.13 8.56
CA PHE A 211 -8.19 5.04 10.02
C PHE A 211 -6.76 5.37 10.44
N ASP A 212 -6.57 6.47 11.17
CA ASP A 212 -5.24 6.83 11.67
C ASP A 212 -4.95 6.09 12.98
N MET A 213 -4.02 5.14 12.86
CA MET A 213 -3.53 4.26 13.92
C MET A 213 -2.27 4.81 14.59
N ARG A 214 -1.66 5.89 14.07
CA ARG A 214 -0.43 6.46 14.64
C ARG A 214 -0.67 7.11 16.01
N VAL A 215 -1.92 7.40 16.32
CA VAL A 215 -2.36 8.03 17.58
C VAL A 215 -2.22 7.06 18.76
N PHE A 216 -1.88 5.78 18.53
CA PHE A 216 -1.63 4.82 19.59
C PHE A 216 -0.22 4.91 20.18
N LEU A 217 -0.18 5.06 21.50
CA LEU A 217 1.04 5.00 22.29
C LEU A 217 1.65 3.59 22.34
N PRO A 218 2.99 3.47 22.38
CA PRO A 218 3.69 2.19 22.29
C PRO A 218 3.74 1.34 23.60
N TYR A 219 2.98 1.66 24.65
CA TYR A 219 3.27 1.11 26.00
C TYR A 219 2.30 0.09 26.59
N SER A 220 1.24 -0.27 25.88
CA SER A 220 0.40 -1.42 26.24
C SER A 220 -0.16 -1.96 24.95
N GLU A 221 -0.09 -3.27 24.70
CA GLU A 221 -0.86 -3.90 23.61
C GLU A 221 -2.29 -3.38 23.73
N PRO A 222 -2.71 -2.43 22.87
CA PRO A 222 -4.08 -1.97 22.91
C PRO A 222 -4.94 -3.21 22.65
N PRO A 223 -6.18 -3.26 23.17
CA PRO A 223 -7.12 -4.27 22.71
C PRO A 223 -7.45 -3.94 21.24
N TRP A 224 -6.55 -4.29 20.31
CA TRP A 224 -6.68 -4.04 18.87
C TRP A 224 -7.98 -4.63 18.34
N THR A 225 -8.42 -5.73 18.96
CA THR A 225 -9.72 -6.35 18.76
C THR A 225 -10.88 -5.38 19.00
N LEU A 226 -10.85 -4.59 20.07
CA LEU A 226 -11.88 -3.59 20.36
C LEU A 226 -11.91 -2.49 19.29
N PHE A 227 -10.76 -1.95 18.92
CA PHE A 227 -10.69 -0.91 17.88
C PHE A 227 -11.12 -1.43 16.52
N LEU A 228 -10.70 -2.64 16.16
CA LEU A 228 -11.15 -3.32 14.97
C LEU A 228 -12.67 -3.48 14.96
N GLU A 229 -13.28 -3.89 16.08
CA GLU A 229 -14.74 -4.00 16.19
C GLU A 229 -15.43 -2.67 15.98
N ARG A 230 -14.88 -1.57 16.49
CA ARG A 230 -15.40 -0.22 16.22
C ARG A 230 -15.23 0.20 14.77
N ILE A 231 -14.09 -0.11 14.15
CA ILE A 231 -13.86 0.14 12.71
C ILE A 231 -14.88 -0.63 11.88
N VAL A 232 -15.03 -1.93 12.14
CA VAL A 232 -16.01 -2.81 11.49
C VAL A 232 -17.43 -2.29 11.70
N ALA A 233 -17.77 -1.82 12.91
CA ALA A 233 -19.08 -1.24 13.20
C ALA A 233 -19.33 0.06 12.41
N PHE A 234 -18.36 0.97 12.35
CA PHE A 234 -18.45 2.20 11.55
C PHE A 234 -18.69 1.86 10.06
N LEU A 235 -17.84 0.99 9.49
CA LEU A 235 -17.93 0.56 8.10
C LEU A 235 -19.28 -0.11 7.80
N GLY A 236 -19.79 -0.92 8.73
CA GLY A 236 -21.04 -1.64 8.60
C GLY A 236 -22.26 -0.74 8.65
N LEU A 237 -22.29 0.19 9.61
CA LEU A 237 -23.36 1.18 9.70
C LEU A 237 -23.38 2.08 8.46
N HIS A 238 -22.22 2.57 8.01
CA HIS A 238 -22.13 3.40 6.81
C HIS A 238 -22.59 2.64 5.56
N SER A 239 -22.08 1.43 5.33
CA SER A 239 -22.45 0.61 4.17
C SER A 239 -23.93 0.20 4.18
N HIS A 240 -24.54 0.07 5.36
CA HIS A 240 -25.97 -0.20 5.52
C HIS A 240 -26.83 1.03 5.17
N LEU A 241 -26.48 2.20 5.70
CA LEU A 241 -27.21 3.46 5.49
C LEU A 241 -27.04 4.00 4.06
N PHE A 242 -25.84 3.85 3.49
CA PHE A 242 -25.45 4.43 2.20
C PHE A 242 -24.93 3.34 1.27
N LYS A 243 -25.87 2.52 0.76
CA LYS A 243 -25.55 1.39 -0.12
C LYS A 243 -24.64 1.82 -1.27
N ASP A 244 -23.54 1.08 -1.44
CA ASP A 244 -22.55 1.26 -2.50
C ASP A 244 -21.84 2.62 -2.55
N LYS A 245 -21.95 3.46 -1.50
CA LYS A 245 -21.25 4.76 -1.46
C LYS A 245 -19.80 4.63 -1.05
N LEU A 246 -19.49 3.76 -0.10
CA LEU A 246 -18.12 3.60 0.41
C LEU A 246 -17.27 2.77 -0.57
N GLU A 247 -16.39 3.45 -1.28
CA GLU A 247 -15.52 2.89 -2.32
C GLU A 247 -14.13 2.53 -1.79
N ASN A 248 -13.58 3.31 -0.87
CA ASN A 248 -12.21 3.11 -0.40
C ASN A 248 -12.16 3.06 1.13
N THR A 249 -11.38 2.12 1.65
CA THR A 249 -11.01 2.08 3.07
C THR A 249 -9.53 1.80 3.21
N GLY A 250 -8.88 2.47 4.14
CA GLY A 250 -7.47 2.25 4.43
C GLY A 250 -7.16 2.55 5.89
N TYR A 251 -5.90 2.36 6.26
CA TYR A 251 -5.38 2.75 7.57
C TYR A 251 -3.99 3.35 7.42
N GLU A 252 -3.65 4.28 8.30
CA GLU A 252 -2.33 4.91 8.36
C GLU A 252 -1.66 4.55 9.69
N GLY A 253 -0.40 4.13 9.64
CA GLY A 253 0.38 3.73 10.82
C GLY A 253 0.74 2.24 10.85
N ILE A 254 1.63 1.88 11.77
CA ILE A 254 2.09 0.51 11.97
C ILE A 254 1.08 -0.19 12.88
N ALA A 255 -0.02 -0.64 12.30
CA ALA A 255 -0.94 -1.55 12.98
C ALA A 255 -0.57 -2.98 12.59
N ALA A 256 -0.28 -3.83 13.57
CA ALA A 256 -0.11 -5.27 13.37
C ALA A 256 -1.48 -5.95 13.27
N PHE A 257 -2.31 -5.54 12.30
CA PHE A 257 -3.55 -6.26 12.03
C PHE A 257 -3.21 -7.64 11.48
N SER A 258 -3.86 -8.67 12.03
CA SER A 258 -3.80 -9.98 11.41
C SER A 258 -4.52 -9.94 10.07
N TRP A 259 -4.17 -10.84 9.15
CA TRP A 259 -4.87 -10.94 7.87
C TRP A 259 -6.38 -11.20 8.03
N THR A 260 -6.75 -11.97 9.06
CA THR A 260 -8.14 -12.22 9.44
C THR A 260 -8.89 -10.94 9.83
N ASP A 261 -8.23 -10.01 10.50
CA ASP A 261 -8.81 -8.72 10.89
C ASP A 261 -9.05 -7.84 9.67
N ILE A 262 -8.06 -7.77 8.77
CA ILE A 262 -8.18 -7.01 7.52
C ILE A 262 -9.32 -7.59 6.66
N LEU A 263 -9.41 -8.92 6.52
CA LEU A 263 -10.51 -9.54 5.80
C LEU A 263 -11.87 -9.27 6.46
N ARG A 264 -11.94 -9.25 7.79
CA ARG A 264 -13.16 -8.90 8.54
C ARG A 264 -13.61 -7.46 8.23
N MET A 265 -12.69 -6.50 8.21
CA MET A 265 -12.98 -5.11 7.79
C MET A 265 -13.50 -5.06 6.35
N MET A 266 -12.78 -5.71 5.43
CA MET A 266 -13.08 -5.66 4.01
C MET A 266 -14.37 -6.41 3.62
N ARG A 267 -14.83 -7.38 4.43
CA ARG A 267 -16.10 -8.11 4.21
C ARG A 267 -17.33 -7.24 4.42
N VAL A 268 -17.20 -6.17 5.21
CA VAL A 268 -18.33 -5.28 5.55
C VAL A 268 -18.57 -4.23 4.47
N LEU A 269 -17.54 -3.92 3.67
CA LEU A 269 -17.68 -3.03 2.53
C LEU A 269 -18.56 -3.64 1.43
N PRO A 270 -19.16 -2.83 0.55
CA PRO A 270 -19.76 -3.33 -0.68
C PRO A 270 -18.75 -4.14 -1.52
N PRO A 271 -19.16 -5.08 -2.38
CA PRO A 271 -18.26 -5.71 -3.34
C PRO A 271 -17.75 -4.69 -4.37
N LEU A 272 -16.60 -4.96 -5.00
CA LEU A 272 -16.07 -4.10 -6.06
C LEU A 272 -16.98 -4.16 -7.29
N LYS A 273 -17.39 -2.99 -7.78
CA LYS A 273 -18.18 -2.86 -9.01
C LYS A 273 -17.25 -2.69 -10.21
N TYR A 274 -17.22 -3.69 -11.09
CA TYR A 274 -16.46 -3.67 -12.35
C TYR A 274 -14.99 -3.20 -12.20
N PRO A 275 -14.20 -3.76 -11.27
CA PRO A 275 -12.82 -3.36 -11.09
C PRO A 275 -12.03 -3.51 -12.39
N VAL A 276 -11.34 -2.45 -12.79
CA VAL A 276 -10.38 -2.48 -13.92
C VAL A 276 -9.01 -2.95 -13.44
N ARG A 277 -8.69 -2.73 -12.16
CA ARG A 277 -7.40 -3.05 -11.54
C ARG A 277 -7.66 -3.78 -10.23
N LEU A 278 -6.91 -4.86 -10.00
CA LEU A 278 -6.78 -5.53 -8.72
C LEU A 278 -5.35 -5.38 -8.22
N VAL A 279 -5.15 -4.37 -7.38
CA VAL A 279 -3.88 -4.00 -6.76
C VAL A 279 -4.11 -3.75 -5.28
N ASP A 280 -3.14 -4.11 -4.43
CA ASP A 280 -3.09 -3.75 -3.02
C ASP A 280 -4.46 -3.88 -2.31
N GLU A 281 -5.03 -2.76 -1.85
CA GLU A 281 -6.31 -2.67 -1.13
C GLU A 281 -7.49 -3.27 -1.92
N THR A 282 -7.56 -3.03 -3.23
CA THR A 282 -8.64 -3.58 -4.07
C THR A 282 -8.53 -5.09 -4.21
N LEU A 283 -7.32 -5.64 -4.21
CA LEU A 283 -7.12 -7.08 -4.20
C LEU A 283 -7.60 -7.70 -2.88
N VAL A 284 -7.31 -7.07 -1.74
CA VAL A 284 -7.79 -7.52 -0.43
C VAL A 284 -9.31 -7.48 -0.34
N ARG A 285 -9.93 -6.39 -0.82
CA ARG A 285 -11.39 -6.27 -0.89
C ARG A 285 -12.02 -7.32 -1.79
N PHE A 286 -11.40 -7.65 -2.92
CA PHE A 286 -11.84 -8.75 -3.76
C PHE A 286 -11.77 -10.09 -3.01
N ILE A 287 -10.64 -10.40 -2.35
CA ILE A 287 -10.44 -11.65 -1.59
C ILE A 287 -11.48 -11.81 -0.48
N SER A 288 -11.95 -10.70 0.10
CA SER A 288 -12.97 -10.72 1.14
C SER A 288 -14.34 -11.19 0.62
N GLN A 289 -14.65 -10.95 -0.66
CA GLN A 289 -15.96 -11.21 -1.30
C GLN A 289 -15.81 -11.63 -2.79
N PRO A 290 -15.14 -12.76 -3.05
CA PRO A 290 -14.73 -13.13 -4.41
C PRO A 290 -15.92 -13.45 -5.31
N GLU A 291 -16.95 -14.12 -4.80
CA GLU A 291 -18.12 -14.53 -5.59
C GLU A 291 -19.06 -13.37 -5.92
N ARG A 292 -18.93 -12.22 -5.22
CA ARG A 292 -19.81 -11.06 -5.41
C ARG A 292 -19.22 -10.01 -6.36
N THR A 293 -17.96 -10.16 -6.75
CA THR A 293 -17.23 -9.17 -7.55
C THR A 293 -17.16 -9.62 -9.01
N ASN A 294 -17.74 -8.88 -9.97
CA ASN A 294 -17.55 -9.23 -11.38
C ASN A 294 -16.12 -8.88 -11.85
N LEU A 295 -15.38 -9.86 -12.38
CA LEU A 295 -13.99 -9.70 -12.83
C LEU A 295 -13.84 -9.51 -14.35
N ASP A 296 -14.94 -9.49 -15.11
CA ASP A 296 -14.91 -9.42 -16.58
C ASP A 296 -14.14 -8.21 -17.11
N LYS A 297 -14.10 -7.12 -16.34
CA LYS A 297 -13.45 -5.85 -16.68
C LYS A 297 -12.02 -5.70 -16.14
N VAL A 298 -11.53 -6.68 -15.37
CA VAL A 298 -10.18 -6.62 -14.80
C VAL A 298 -9.15 -6.73 -15.93
N ARG A 299 -8.35 -5.69 -16.09
CA ARG A 299 -7.25 -5.61 -17.07
C ARG A 299 -5.88 -5.76 -16.42
N PHE A 300 -5.76 -5.38 -15.14
CA PHE A 300 -4.48 -5.36 -14.43
C PHE A 300 -4.60 -6.08 -13.10
N ILE A 301 -3.72 -7.05 -12.86
CA ILE A 301 -3.56 -7.70 -11.57
C ILE A 301 -2.12 -7.47 -11.12
N HIS A 302 -1.94 -6.91 -9.92
CA HIS A 302 -0.62 -6.65 -9.35
C HIS A 302 -0.56 -7.13 -7.90
N ASP A 303 0.11 -8.25 -7.68
CA ASP A 303 0.45 -8.69 -6.33
C ASP A 303 1.69 -7.93 -5.84
N ARG A 304 1.45 -6.71 -5.36
CA ARG A 304 2.48 -5.86 -4.73
C ARG A 304 2.53 -6.04 -3.22
N ILE A 305 1.68 -6.92 -2.67
CA ILE A 305 1.49 -7.08 -1.23
C ILE A 305 2.86 -7.38 -0.62
N PRO A 306 3.45 -6.43 0.14
CA PRO A 306 4.80 -6.57 0.64
C PRO A 306 4.88 -7.83 1.51
N MET A 307 5.75 -8.77 1.13
CA MET A 307 6.03 -9.99 1.88
C MET A 307 6.33 -9.67 3.37
N ASN A 308 6.84 -8.47 3.64
CA ASN A 308 7.44 -8.05 4.89
C ASN A 308 6.43 -7.91 6.05
N HIS A 309 5.15 -7.62 5.77
CA HIS A 309 4.12 -7.47 6.81
C HIS A 309 3.07 -8.59 6.81
N LEU A 310 3.03 -9.40 5.74
CA LEU A 310 2.00 -10.43 5.53
C LEU A 310 2.56 -11.85 5.29
N ALA A 311 3.89 -12.03 5.43
CA ALA A 311 4.57 -13.33 5.35
C ALA A 311 3.97 -14.40 6.28
N MET A 312 3.25 -14.02 7.34
CA MET A 312 2.72 -14.97 8.31
C MET A 312 1.42 -15.68 7.90
N ASN A 313 0.81 -15.38 6.76
CA ASN A 313 -0.34 -16.18 6.30
C ASN A 313 -0.45 -16.28 4.77
N MET A 314 0.40 -17.12 4.16
CA MET A 314 0.32 -17.49 2.73
C MET A 314 -1.00 -18.18 2.32
N ASN A 315 -1.88 -18.49 3.28
CA ASN A 315 -3.12 -19.23 3.03
C ASN A 315 -4.08 -18.52 2.07
N TRP A 316 -4.10 -17.19 2.00
CA TRP A 316 -5.04 -16.50 1.12
C TRP A 316 -4.76 -16.73 -0.37
N ARG A 317 -3.48 -16.89 -0.76
CA ARG A 317 -3.14 -17.26 -2.13
C ARG A 317 -3.67 -18.65 -2.42
N GLN A 318 -3.51 -19.58 -1.48
CA GLN A 318 -4.06 -20.93 -1.61
C GLN A 318 -5.59 -20.90 -1.70
N ASP A 319 -6.27 -20.05 -0.91
CA ASP A 319 -7.72 -19.90 -0.95
C ASP A 319 -8.22 -19.29 -2.27
N LEU A 320 -7.49 -18.33 -2.83
CA LEU A 320 -7.75 -17.84 -4.19
C LEU A 320 -7.49 -18.91 -5.25
N HIS A 321 -6.44 -19.71 -5.11
CA HIS A 321 -6.19 -20.84 -6.02
C HIS A 321 -7.27 -21.92 -5.90
N ARG A 322 -7.80 -22.15 -4.69
CA ARG A 322 -8.94 -23.06 -4.45
C ARG A 322 -10.21 -22.58 -5.15
N GLN A 323 -10.36 -21.27 -5.35
CA GLN A 323 -11.34 -20.75 -6.29
C GLN A 323 -10.83 -21.00 -7.70
N LYS A 324 -11.00 -22.25 -8.18
CA LYS A 324 -10.50 -22.83 -9.44
C LYS A 324 -10.79 -22.04 -10.74
N ARG A 325 -11.38 -20.85 -10.64
CA ARG A 325 -11.83 -20.00 -11.73
C ARG A 325 -11.43 -18.53 -11.58
N PHE A 326 -10.54 -18.16 -10.65
CA PHE A 326 -10.14 -16.76 -10.47
C PHE A 326 -9.67 -16.12 -11.79
N PHE A 327 -8.59 -16.62 -12.38
CA PHE A 327 -8.08 -16.09 -13.66
C PHE A 327 -9.06 -16.28 -14.82
N HIS A 328 -9.84 -17.35 -14.80
CA HIS A 328 -10.85 -17.65 -15.82
C HIS A 328 -11.97 -16.58 -15.87
N ARG A 329 -12.26 -15.90 -14.75
CA ARG A 329 -13.22 -14.79 -14.69
C ARG A 329 -12.66 -13.47 -15.20
N CYS A 330 -11.34 -13.32 -15.34
CA CYS A 330 -10.68 -12.09 -15.77
C CYS A 330 -10.59 -12.02 -17.31
N ARG A 331 -11.74 -11.92 -18.00
CA ARG A 331 -11.79 -12.00 -19.47
C ARG A 331 -11.08 -10.85 -20.21
N SER A 332 -10.89 -9.71 -19.56
CA SER A 332 -10.17 -8.56 -20.12
C SER A 332 -8.71 -8.45 -19.65
N LEU A 333 -8.13 -9.50 -19.04
CA LEU A 333 -6.81 -9.42 -18.43
C LEU A 333 -5.71 -9.14 -19.48
N GLU A 334 -4.97 -8.05 -19.29
CA GLU A 334 -3.87 -7.62 -20.15
C GLU A 334 -2.51 -7.70 -19.45
N VAL A 335 -2.46 -7.40 -18.15
CA VAL A 335 -1.23 -7.40 -17.36
C VAL A 335 -1.44 -8.23 -16.10
N LEU A 336 -0.59 -9.24 -15.93
CA LEU A 336 -0.58 -10.11 -14.77
C LEU A 336 0.78 -10.03 -14.06
N ARG A 337 0.80 -9.51 -12.84
CA ARG A 337 1.92 -9.70 -11.92
C ARG A 337 1.48 -10.52 -10.72
N TRP A 338 1.99 -11.74 -10.60
CA TRP A 338 1.47 -12.71 -9.63
C TRP A 338 2.50 -13.76 -9.19
N SER A 339 2.34 -14.28 -7.97
CA SER A 339 3.10 -15.44 -7.48
C SER A 339 2.25 -16.70 -7.60
N ILE A 340 2.72 -17.70 -8.34
CA ILE A 340 1.96 -18.91 -8.64
C ILE A 340 2.60 -20.12 -7.97
N THR A 341 1.77 -20.88 -7.26
CA THR A 341 2.16 -22.16 -6.66
C THR A 341 1.40 -23.35 -7.25
N ASP A 342 0.22 -23.13 -7.84
CA ASP A 342 -0.58 -24.20 -8.43
C ASP A 342 -0.22 -24.44 -9.91
N PRO A 343 0.28 -25.64 -10.27
CA PRO A 343 0.63 -26.00 -11.65
C PRO A 343 -0.57 -25.99 -12.63
N ASN A 344 -1.81 -25.92 -12.14
CA ASN A 344 -3.02 -25.92 -12.96
C ASN A 344 -3.68 -24.55 -13.11
N SER A 345 -3.04 -23.48 -12.64
CA SER A 345 -3.59 -22.11 -12.67
C SER A 345 -4.05 -21.65 -14.06
N PHE A 346 -3.45 -22.17 -15.14
CA PHE A 346 -3.77 -21.81 -16.54
C PHE A 346 -4.23 -22.99 -17.41
N ALA A 347 -4.46 -24.16 -16.82
CA ALA A 347 -4.90 -25.35 -17.57
C ALA A 347 -6.27 -25.13 -18.26
N TRP A 348 -7.09 -24.22 -17.73
CA TRP A 348 -8.35 -23.82 -18.37
C TRP A 348 -8.10 -23.06 -19.67
N ALA A 349 -7.13 -22.15 -19.71
CA ALA A 349 -6.85 -21.31 -20.87
C ALA A 349 -6.25 -22.12 -22.02
N VAL A 350 -5.39 -23.10 -21.71
CA VAL A 350 -4.88 -24.06 -22.68
C VAL A 350 -6.01 -24.88 -23.30
N ARG A 351 -6.98 -25.35 -22.49
CA ARG A 351 -8.15 -26.09 -23.00
C ARG A 351 -9.04 -25.23 -23.89
N GLU A 352 -9.33 -23.99 -23.48
CA GLU A 352 -10.11 -23.05 -24.31
C GLU A 352 -9.44 -22.80 -25.66
N LYS A 353 -8.12 -22.57 -25.69
CA LYS A 353 -7.37 -22.38 -26.92
C LYS A 353 -7.42 -23.62 -27.83
N LYS A 354 -7.13 -24.80 -27.29
CA LYS A 354 -7.18 -26.06 -28.05
C LYS A 354 -8.57 -26.35 -28.62
N GLN A 355 -9.61 -26.12 -27.83
CA GLN A 355 -10.99 -26.32 -28.29
C GLN A 355 -11.31 -25.39 -29.47
N ARG A 356 -10.86 -24.13 -29.41
CA ARG A 356 -11.04 -23.15 -30.47
C ARG A 356 -10.29 -23.53 -31.76
N GLU A 357 -9.08 -24.07 -31.63
CA GLU A 357 -8.30 -24.57 -32.77
C GLU A 357 -8.98 -25.76 -33.46
N ILE A 358 -9.61 -26.66 -32.69
CA ILE A 358 -10.33 -27.81 -33.21
C ILE A 358 -11.64 -27.39 -33.90
N GLU A 359 -12.41 -26.51 -33.27
CA GLU A 359 -13.77 -26.23 -33.71
C GLU A 359 -13.87 -25.29 -34.92
N SER A 360 -12.84 -24.48 -35.23
CA SER A 360 -12.86 -23.53 -36.36
C SER A 360 -14.09 -22.57 -36.40
N VAL A 361 -14.89 -22.50 -35.32
CA VAL A 361 -16.14 -21.71 -35.32
C VAL A 361 -15.86 -20.28 -34.86
N SER A 362 -16.35 -19.32 -35.65
CA SER A 362 -16.25 -17.87 -35.39
C SER A 362 -17.08 -17.35 -34.19
N ALA A 363 -17.90 -18.19 -33.57
CA ALA A 363 -18.86 -17.81 -32.52
C ALA A 363 -18.29 -17.80 -31.09
N TRP A 364 -17.00 -18.13 -30.91
CA TRP A 364 -16.39 -18.22 -29.59
C TRP A 364 -16.08 -16.84 -28.99
N ALA A 365 -16.21 -16.73 -27.66
CA ALA A 365 -15.73 -15.57 -26.92
C ALA A 365 -14.23 -15.34 -27.20
N PRO A 366 -13.76 -14.08 -27.24
CA PRO A 366 -12.35 -13.79 -27.45
C PRO A 366 -11.49 -14.44 -26.35
N LEU A 367 -10.35 -15.00 -26.74
CA LEU A 367 -9.32 -15.45 -25.79
C LEU A 367 -8.85 -14.25 -24.95
N VAL A 368 -8.43 -14.55 -23.72
CA VAL A 368 -7.97 -13.50 -22.79
C VAL A 368 -6.75 -12.79 -23.39
N PRO A 369 -6.77 -11.45 -23.53
CA PRO A 369 -5.77 -10.70 -24.26
C PRO A 369 -4.53 -10.39 -23.41
N LEU A 370 -3.92 -11.41 -22.79
CA LEU A 370 -2.77 -11.23 -21.91
C LEU A 370 -1.55 -10.75 -22.71
N LYS A 371 -1.11 -9.52 -22.45
CA LYS A 371 0.03 -8.86 -23.11
C LYS A 371 1.31 -8.92 -22.28
N GLU A 372 1.20 -8.83 -20.96
CA GLU A 372 2.34 -8.82 -20.06
C GLU A 372 2.16 -9.78 -18.88
N ALA A 373 3.12 -10.68 -18.69
CA ALA A 373 3.16 -11.62 -17.58
C ALA A 373 4.45 -11.41 -16.76
N ILE A 374 4.32 -11.07 -15.47
CA ILE A 374 5.41 -10.92 -14.51
C ILE A 374 5.17 -11.90 -13.37
N LEU A 375 5.82 -13.05 -13.41
CA LEU A 375 5.47 -14.20 -12.58
C LEU A 375 6.61 -14.63 -11.70
N THR A 376 6.26 -14.97 -10.47
CA THR A 376 7.12 -15.76 -9.58
C THR A 376 6.49 -17.14 -9.45
N VAL A 377 7.09 -18.14 -10.08
CA VAL A 377 6.60 -19.53 -10.03
C VAL A 377 7.38 -20.25 -8.94
N GLN A 378 6.66 -20.81 -7.97
CA GLN A 378 7.25 -21.51 -6.82
C GLN A 378 6.70 -22.92 -6.71
N GLY A 379 7.55 -23.85 -6.26
CA GLY A 379 7.16 -25.22 -5.98
C GLY A 379 7.21 -26.12 -7.21
N ASP A 380 6.84 -27.37 -6.99
CA ASP A 380 7.01 -28.48 -7.93
C ASP A 380 5.98 -28.42 -9.07
N THR A 381 6.22 -27.52 -10.01
CA THR A 381 5.34 -27.31 -11.17
C THR A 381 5.89 -27.95 -12.44
N HIS A 382 7.13 -28.46 -12.42
CA HIS A 382 7.84 -29.02 -13.57
C HIS A 382 7.74 -28.14 -14.83
N GLY A 383 7.77 -26.81 -14.67
CA GLY A 383 7.62 -25.86 -15.77
C GLY A 383 6.23 -25.78 -16.42
N LYS A 384 5.24 -26.54 -15.94
CA LYS A 384 3.90 -26.59 -16.51
C LYS A 384 3.23 -25.23 -16.55
N VAL A 385 3.39 -24.40 -15.51
CA VAL A 385 2.83 -23.04 -15.46
C VAL A 385 3.33 -22.19 -16.62
N ILE A 386 4.64 -22.26 -16.90
CA ILE A 386 5.28 -21.50 -17.98
C ILE A 386 4.78 -22.01 -19.33
N SER A 387 4.75 -23.32 -19.51
CA SER A 387 4.24 -23.96 -20.73
C SER A 387 2.78 -23.62 -21.01
N ASP A 388 1.92 -23.64 -19.98
CA ASP A 388 0.50 -23.32 -20.11
C ASP A 388 0.29 -21.85 -20.53
N ILE A 389 1.06 -20.91 -19.95
CA ILE A 389 0.97 -19.48 -20.32
C ILE A 389 1.38 -19.26 -21.76
N PHE A 390 2.50 -19.87 -22.17
CA PHE A 390 3.01 -19.73 -23.52
C PHE A 390 2.10 -20.38 -24.55
N THR A 391 1.54 -21.55 -24.23
CA THR A 391 0.56 -22.20 -25.08
C THR A 391 -0.70 -21.33 -25.18
N ALA A 392 -1.29 -20.95 -24.05
CA ALA A 392 -2.59 -20.27 -24.01
C ALA A 392 -2.56 -18.84 -24.54
N PHE A 393 -1.47 -18.10 -24.30
CA PHE A 393 -1.40 -16.65 -24.56
C PHE A 393 -0.33 -16.25 -25.57
N GLY A 394 0.36 -17.20 -26.22
CA GLY A 394 1.47 -16.92 -27.14
C GLY A 394 1.15 -15.91 -28.26
N ASP A 395 -0.11 -15.88 -28.73
CA ASP A 395 -0.56 -14.98 -29.79
C ASP A 395 -0.75 -13.52 -29.33
N THR A 396 -0.94 -13.31 -28.02
CA THR A 396 -1.21 -12.00 -27.42
C THR A 396 -0.06 -11.48 -26.57
N LEU A 397 0.81 -12.36 -26.11
CA LEU A 397 1.89 -12.04 -25.17
C LEU A 397 2.98 -11.20 -25.85
N GLU A 398 3.21 -10.01 -25.32
CA GLU A 398 4.24 -9.07 -25.77
C GLU A 398 5.45 -9.08 -24.84
N ARG A 399 5.24 -9.33 -23.55
CA ARG A 399 6.28 -9.31 -22.51
C ARG A 399 6.09 -10.44 -21.51
N ALA A 400 7.16 -11.17 -21.22
CA ALA A 400 7.18 -12.21 -20.22
C ALA A 400 8.40 -12.04 -19.32
N TYR A 401 8.17 -11.99 -18.01
CA TYR A 401 9.19 -11.96 -16.96
C TYR A 401 8.86 -13.06 -15.97
N ILE A 402 9.67 -14.10 -15.90
CA ILE A 402 9.38 -15.29 -15.11
C ILE A 402 10.57 -15.59 -14.21
N ALA A 403 10.37 -15.45 -12.90
CA ALA A 403 11.26 -15.98 -11.89
C ALA A 403 10.76 -17.36 -11.48
N TYR A 404 11.56 -18.40 -11.71
CA TYR A 404 11.23 -19.78 -11.38
C TYR A 404 12.07 -20.27 -10.20
N THR A 405 11.41 -20.83 -9.20
CA THR A 405 12.06 -21.34 -7.98
C THR A 405 11.50 -22.71 -7.65
N ASP A 406 12.21 -23.76 -8.06
CA ASP A 406 11.93 -25.12 -7.64
C ASP A 406 13.21 -25.95 -7.55
N PRO A 407 13.70 -26.27 -6.34
CA PRO A 407 14.93 -27.03 -6.17
C PRO A 407 14.83 -28.48 -6.67
N ARG A 408 13.62 -29.00 -6.94
CA ARG A 408 13.42 -30.39 -7.39
C ARG A 408 13.38 -30.55 -8.89
N THR A 409 13.19 -29.45 -9.63
CA THR A 409 13.17 -29.49 -11.09
C THR A 409 14.57 -29.84 -11.59
N GLU A 410 14.76 -31.04 -12.15
CA GLU A 410 16.05 -31.44 -12.73
C GLU A 410 16.39 -30.68 -14.00
N ARG A 411 15.39 -30.35 -14.83
CA ARG A 411 15.53 -29.58 -16.06
C ARG A 411 14.23 -28.82 -16.32
N LEU A 412 14.32 -27.52 -16.59
CA LEU A 412 13.15 -26.70 -16.91
C LEU A 412 13.02 -26.56 -18.43
N LEU A 413 12.20 -27.41 -19.05
CA LEU A 413 11.89 -27.31 -20.48
C LEU A 413 10.79 -26.28 -20.73
N VAL A 414 11.05 -25.31 -21.60
CA VAL A 414 10.16 -24.18 -21.85
C VAL A 414 9.79 -24.07 -23.33
N ALA A 415 8.53 -23.67 -23.57
CA ALA A 415 7.99 -23.21 -24.85
C ALA A 415 7.88 -24.26 -25.98
N ARG A 416 7.78 -25.55 -25.65
CA ARG A 416 7.69 -26.59 -26.68
C ARG A 416 6.48 -26.40 -27.60
N GLY A 417 6.73 -26.28 -28.91
CA GLY A 417 5.68 -26.09 -29.93
C GLY A 417 4.85 -24.82 -29.78
N CYS A 418 5.38 -23.79 -29.11
CA CYS A 418 4.70 -22.51 -28.94
C CYS A 418 5.11 -21.51 -30.04
N HIS A 419 4.19 -20.63 -30.42
CA HIS A 419 4.42 -19.54 -31.36
C HIS A 419 4.21 -18.19 -30.68
N PHE A 420 5.13 -17.25 -30.90
CA PHE A 420 5.12 -15.96 -30.23
C PHE A 420 5.28 -14.78 -31.20
N PRO A 421 4.29 -14.55 -32.10
CA PRO A 421 4.41 -13.55 -33.14
C PRO A 421 4.56 -12.11 -32.61
N ARG A 422 4.15 -11.86 -31.36
CA ARG A 422 4.14 -10.52 -30.74
C ARG A 422 5.12 -10.35 -29.59
N LEU A 423 5.81 -11.40 -29.16
CA LEU A 423 6.69 -11.36 -27.99
C LEU A 423 7.92 -10.51 -28.31
N ARG A 424 8.04 -9.37 -27.61
CA ARG A 424 9.14 -8.42 -27.75
C ARG A 424 10.18 -8.59 -26.67
N ARG A 425 9.78 -9.02 -25.46
CA ARG A 425 10.68 -9.20 -24.34
C ARG A 425 10.40 -10.50 -23.61
N LEU A 426 11.45 -11.32 -23.49
CA LEU A 426 11.43 -12.55 -22.73
C LEU A 426 12.54 -12.55 -21.69
N VAL A 427 12.15 -12.60 -20.41
CA VAL A 427 13.05 -12.72 -19.27
C VAL A 427 12.66 -13.97 -18.49
N ILE A 428 13.55 -14.96 -18.40
CA ILE A 428 13.36 -16.15 -17.55
C ILE A 428 14.57 -16.29 -16.64
N SER A 429 14.33 -16.34 -15.33
CA SER A 429 15.36 -16.51 -14.31
C SER A 429 15.04 -17.71 -13.44
N VAL A 430 15.81 -18.79 -13.58
CA VAL A 430 15.75 -19.95 -12.69
C VAL A 430 16.61 -19.68 -11.47
N VAL A 431 15.96 -19.30 -10.37
CA VAL A 431 16.59 -18.90 -9.10
C VAL A 431 17.11 -20.10 -8.33
N SER A 432 16.40 -21.23 -8.41
CA SER A 432 16.79 -22.54 -7.87
C SER A 432 16.18 -23.64 -8.74
N GLY A 433 16.94 -24.72 -8.95
CA GLY A 433 16.57 -25.83 -9.81
C GLY A 433 17.69 -26.16 -10.79
N GLY A 434 17.43 -27.11 -11.67
CA GLY A 434 18.33 -27.50 -12.75
C GLY A 434 18.35 -26.53 -13.92
N PRO A 435 19.09 -26.87 -15.00
CA PRO A 435 19.28 -26.00 -16.15
C PRO A 435 17.96 -25.61 -16.84
N LEU A 436 17.94 -24.38 -17.35
CA LEU A 436 16.88 -23.89 -18.22
C LEU A 436 17.13 -24.41 -19.64
N VAL A 437 16.15 -25.11 -20.20
CA VAL A 437 16.19 -25.62 -21.58
C VAL A 437 15.04 -24.97 -22.34
N ILE A 438 15.36 -24.21 -23.38
CA ILE A 438 14.34 -23.64 -24.26
C ILE A 438 14.28 -24.49 -25.52
N ASP A 439 13.06 -24.83 -25.95
CA ASP A 439 12.86 -25.45 -27.25
C ASP A 439 13.40 -24.53 -28.35
N SER A 440 14.36 -25.02 -29.13
CA SER A 440 14.99 -24.25 -30.21
C SER A 440 14.00 -23.76 -31.24
N GLU A 441 12.96 -24.53 -31.51
CA GLU A 441 11.90 -24.14 -32.45
C GLU A 441 11.07 -22.98 -31.91
N ALA A 442 10.95 -22.83 -30.59
CA ALA A 442 10.19 -21.75 -29.98
C ALA A 442 10.79 -20.38 -30.30
N LEU A 443 12.13 -20.26 -30.24
CA LEU A 443 12.82 -19.00 -30.52
C LEU A 443 12.90 -18.67 -32.02
N ARG A 444 12.88 -19.69 -32.89
CA ARG A 444 12.79 -19.49 -34.35
C ARG A 444 11.51 -18.78 -34.77
N VAL A 445 10.44 -18.90 -33.98
CA VAL A 445 9.12 -18.33 -34.28
C VAL A 445 8.81 -17.07 -33.44
N CYS A 446 9.86 -16.32 -33.07
CA CYS A 446 9.77 -15.06 -32.33
C CYS A 446 10.28 -13.85 -33.17
N PRO A 447 9.67 -13.53 -34.33
CA PRO A 447 10.20 -12.50 -35.24
C PRO A 447 10.16 -11.07 -34.65
N ALA A 448 9.41 -10.87 -33.56
CA ALA A 448 9.26 -9.59 -32.88
C ALA A 448 10.19 -9.43 -31.66
N LEU A 449 11.00 -10.45 -31.31
CA LEU A 449 11.78 -10.44 -30.08
C LEU A 449 12.93 -9.42 -30.15
N GLU A 450 12.87 -8.44 -29.27
CA GLU A 450 13.83 -7.33 -29.15
C GLU A 450 14.83 -7.59 -28.01
N GLN A 451 14.37 -8.23 -26.92
CA GLN A 451 15.16 -8.46 -25.71
C GLN A 451 14.96 -9.89 -25.19
N LEU A 452 16.08 -10.60 -25.04
CA LEU A 452 16.14 -11.95 -24.51
C LEU A 452 17.09 -12.00 -23.32
N GLU A 453 16.57 -12.29 -22.14
CA GLU A 453 17.36 -12.44 -20.92
C GLU A 453 17.03 -13.78 -20.27
N LEU A 454 17.96 -14.72 -20.31
CA LEU A 454 17.75 -16.05 -19.76
C LEU A 454 18.86 -16.38 -18.78
N SER A 455 18.48 -16.82 -17.59
CA SER A 455 19.44 -17.19 -16.56
C SER A 455 19.02 -18.47 -15.85
N ASP A 456 20.01 -19.32 -15.60
CA ASP A 456 19.89 -20.39 -14.63
C ASP A 456 21.05 -20.35 -13.63
N LYS A 457 20.76 -20.86 -12.43
CA LYS A 457 21.78 -21.15 -11.41
C LYS A 457 22.07 -22.64 -11.44
N SER A 458 22.60 -23.18 -12.54
CA SER A 458 23.21 -24.51 -12.43
C SER A 458 24.40 -24.38 -11.47
N SER A 459 24.23 -24.80 -10.22
CA SER A 459 25.34 -24.86 -9.28
C SER A 459 26.34 -25.85 -9.85
N SER A 460 27.55 -25.38 -10.09
CA SER A 460 28.71 -26.20 -10.45
C SER A 460 28.92 -27.40 -9.51
N ASP A 461 28.40 -27.30 -8.29
CA ASP A 461 28.68 -28.18 -7.16
C ASP A 461 28.15 -29.62 -7.33
N GLN A 462 27.32 -29.91 -8.35
CA GLN A 462 26.87 -31.29 -8.61
C GLN A 462 27.74 -32.06 -9.60
N GLY A 463 28.82 -31.48 -10.15
CA GLY A 463 29.90 -32.20 -10.86
C GLY A 463 29.53 -32.95 -12.15
N GLN A 464 28.24 -33.12 -12.44
CA GLN A 464 27.73 -33.77 -13.64
C GLN A 464 26.93 -32.73 -14.42
N TYR A 465 27.62 -32.03 -15.32
CA TYR A 465 26.91 -31.30 -16.37
C TYR A 465 26.12 -32.33 -17.18
N PRO A 466 24.87 -32.01 -17.56
CA PRO A 466 24.17 -32.77 -18.59
C PRO A 466 25.12 -33.04 -19.74
N SER A 467 25.15 -34.29 -20.20
CA SER A 467 25.78 -34.73 -21.44
C SER A 467 25.57 -33.71 -22.56
N ASP A 468 26.45 -33.74 -23.58
CA ASP A 468 26.44 -32.93 -24.81
C ASP A 468 25.09 -32.84 -25.57
N ASP A 469 24.03 -33.46 -25.06
CA ASP A 469 22.66 -33.49 -25.57
C ASP A 469 21.93 -32.14 -25.52
N LEU A 470 22.44 -31.14 -24.77
CA LEU A 470 21.87 -29.78 -24.73
C LEU A 470 22.56 -28.85 -25.73
N GLN A 471 22.61 -29.24 -27.00
CA GLN A 471 23.06 -28.34 -28.06
C GLN A 471 22.00 -27.27 -28.32
N TRP A 472 22.36 -26.01 -28.10
CA TRP A 472 21.56 -24.89 -28.55
C TRP A 472 21.62 -24.85 -30.07
N VAL A 473 20.45 -24.82 -30.71
CA VAL A 473 20.36 -24.69 -32.17
C VAL A 473 20.36 -23.19 -32.53
N PRO A 474 20.92 -22.79 -33.69
CA PRO A 474 20.84 -21.40 -34.15
C PRO A 474 19.41 -20.86 -34.10
N CYS A 475 19.23 -19.76 -33.38
CA CYS A 475 17.97 -19.04 -33.30
C CYS A 475 17.91 -17.97 -34.40
N VAL A 476 16.70 -17.64 -34.89
CA VAL A 476 16.47 -16.58 -35.89
C VAL A 476 15.83 -15.39 -35.20
N LEU A 477 16.62 -14.38 -34.85
CA LEU A 477 16.18 -13.25 -34.02
C LEU A 477 16.44 -11.89 -34.69
N PRO A 478 15.75 -11.58 -35.80
CA PRO A 478 16.06 -10.44 -36.68
C PRO A 478 15.94 -9.07 -36.02
N LYS A 479 15.19 -8.96 -34.92
CA LYS A 479 14.96 -7.70 -34.19
C LYS A 479 15.67 -7.66 -32.83
N ALA A 480 16.43 -8.68 -32.46
CA ALA A 480 17.08 -8.71 -31.16
C ALA A 480 18.14 -7.61 -31.06
N THR A 481 18.01 -6.77 -30.04
CA THR A 481 18.95 -5.69 -29.69
C THR A 481 19.73 -6.04 -28.43
N LEU A 482 19.17 -6.89 -27.57
CA LEU A 482 19.76 -7.31 -26.31
C LEU A 482 19.61 -8.81 -26.13
N ILE A 483 20.74 -9.50 -25.94
CA ILE A 483 20.80 -10.91 -25.54
C ILE A 483 21.68 -11.04 -24.29
N ILE A 484 21.11 -11.54 -23.21
CA ILE A 484 21.81 -11.85 -21.96
C ILE A 484 21.54 -13.32 -21.62
N LEU A 485 22.58 -14.13 -21.60
CA LEU A 485 22.50 -15.55 -21.28
C LEU A 485 23.44 -15.87 -20.12
N VAL A 486 22.89 -16.45 -19.05
CA VAL A 486 23.63 -16.76 -17.82
C VAL A 486 23.49 -18.24 -17.48
N GLY A 487 24.60 -18.86 -17.06
CA GLY A 487 24.64 -20.27 -16.66
C GLY A 487 24.81 -21.20 -17.86
N THR A 488 24.02 -22.27 -17.91
CA THR A 488 24.11 -23.32 -18.95
C THR A 488 23.86 -22.74 -20.35
N LEU A 489 22.93 -21.80 -20.43
CA LEU A 489 22.55 -21.12 -21.67
C LEU A 489 23.66 -20.27 -22.26
N GLY A 490 24.44 -19.60 -21.41
CA GLY A 490 25.59 -18.80 -21.85
C GLY A 490 26.72 -19.68 -22.37
N ARG A 491 26.90 -20.88 -21.78
CA ARG A 491 27.91 -21.86 -22.22
C ARG A 491 27.54 -22.50 -23.55
N ASN A 492 26.27 -22.80 -23.77
CA ASN A 492 25.82 -23.54 -24.94
C ASN A 492 25.37 -22.62 -26.09
N PHE A 493 25.55 -21.30 -26.01
CA PHE A 493 25.10 -20.36 -27.03
C PHE A 493 25.68 -20.69 -28.41
N HIS A 494 24.80 -20.83 -29.42
CA HIS A 494 25.22 -21.08 -30.79
C HIS A 494 25.56 -19.79 -31.53
N MET A 495 26.80 -19.66 -31.98
CA MET A 495 27.32 -18.45 -32.64
C MET A 495 26.55 -18.05 -33.90
N ASP A 496 26.05 -19.00 -34.68
CA ASP A 496 25.26 -18.68 -35.88
C ASP A 496 23.98 -17.87 -35.62
N THR A 497 23.50 -17.82 -34.37
CA THR A 497 22.42 -16.91 -33.98
C THR A 497 22.78 -15.46 -34.36
N LEU A 498 24.07 -15.10 -34.29
CA LEU A 498 24.57 -13.76 -34.60
C LEU A 498 24.30 -13.34 -36.04
N TYR A 499 24.42 -14.25 -37.02
CA TYR A 499 24.12 -13.95 -38.43
C TYR A 499 22.67 -13.53 -38.65
N SER A 500 21.75 -14.02 -37.82
CA SER A 500 20.34 -13.65 -37.88
C SER A 500 19.97 -12.42 -37.04
N THR A 501 20.93 -11.81 -36.34
CA THR A 501 20.71 -10.71 -35.39
C THR A 501 21.51 -9.45 -35.74
N PRO A 502 21.36 -8.89 -36.96
CA PRO A 502 22.19 -7.76 -37.39
C PRO A 502 22.02 -6.49 -36.53
N GLY A 503 20.89 -6.37 -35.81
CA GLY A 503 20.61 -5.25 -34.90
C GLY A 503 21.13 -5.42 -33.46
N LEU A 504 21.91 -6.46 -33.16
CA LEU A 504 22.35 -6.76 -31.81
C LEU A 504 23.29 -5.68 -31.27
N GLN A 505 22.89 -4.99 -30.19
CA GLN A 505 23.67 -3.93 -29.56
C GLN A 505 24.45 -4.42 -28.35
N LYS A 506 23.89 -5.39 -27.61
CA LYS A 506 24.52 -5.97 -26.43
C LYS A 506 24.34 -7.48 -26.41
N LEU A 507 25.47 -8.17 -26.32
CA LEU A 507 25.57 -9.59 -26.05
C LEU A 507 26.31 -9.77 -24.72
N SER A 508 25.72 -10.48 -23.78
CA SER A 508 26.36 -10.85 -22.51
C SER A 508 26.19 -12.35 -22.30
N LEU A 509 27.32 -13.07 -22.34
CA LEU A 509 27.39 -14.50 -22.10
C LEU A 509 28.13 -14.73 -20.78
N LEU A 510 27.40 -15.12 -19.75
CA LEU A 510 27.93 -15.33 -18.40
C LEU A 510 27.88 -16.82 -18.08
N ALA A 511 28.94 -17.56 -18.38
CA ALA A 511 29.08 -18.92 -17.86
C ALA A 511 29.42 -18.83 -16.37
N ASN A 512 28.60 -19.44 -15.51
CA ASN A 512 28.98 -19.62 -14.11
C ASN A 512 30.15 -20.62 -14.08
N ILE A 513 31.37 -20.10 -13.98
CA ILE A 513 32.55 -20.94 -13.81
C ILE A 513 32.52 -21.47 -12.37
N PRO A 514 32.65 -22.79 -12.16
CA PRO A 514 32.78 -23.36 -10.82
C PRO A 514 33.82 -22.60 -9.99
N LYS A 515 33.50 -22.35 -8.72
CA LYS A 515 34.48 -21.82 -7.76
C LYS A 515 35.45 -22.90 -7.24
N GLU A 516 35.35 -24.14 -7.71
CA GLU A 516 36.21 -25.19 -7.20
C GLU A 516 37.69 -24.88 -7.48
N PRO A 517 38.54 -24.90 -6.45
CA PRO A 517 39.97 -24.81 -6.65
C PRO A 517 40.39 -26.07 -7.39
N ILE A 518 40.84 -25.92 -8.64
CA ILE A 518 41.48 -27.00 -9.37
C ILE A 518 42.63 -27.49 -8.47
N ALA A 519 42.55 -28.74 -8.02
CA ALA A 519 43.60 -29.38 -7.22
C ALA A 519 44.86 -29.51 -8.10
N GLY A 520 45.66 -28.46 -8.12
CA GLY A 520 46.76 -28.25 -9.04
C GLY A 520 47.07 -26.76 -9.20
N SER A 521 47.54 -26.13 -8.12
CA SER A 521 48.33 -24.88 -8.06
C SER A 521 48.31 -23.97 -9.30
N TRP A 522 47.59 -22.84 -9.22
CA TRP A 522 48.15 -21.49 -9.43
C TRP A 522 47.34 -20.51 -8.57
N ASP A 523 48.01 -19.75 -7.71
CA ASP A 523 47.42 -18.63 -6.98
C ASP A 523 46.93 -17.57 -7.97
N ILE A 524 45.62 -17.54 -8.24
CA ILE A 524 44.94 -16.41 -8.88
C ILE A 524 43.98 -15.83 -7.84
N PRO A 525 44.25 -14.62 -7.30
CA PRO A 525 43.35 -14.01 -6.35
C PRO A 525 42.12 -13.42 -7.07
N ARG A 526 40.93 -13.85 -6.61
CA ARG A 526 39.55 -13.35 -6.88
C ARG A 526 38.81 -13.98 -8.07
N PRO A 527 37.47 -14.15 -7.95
CA PRO A 527 36.64 -14.86 -8.92
C PRO A 527 36.57 -14.10 -10.24
N LEU A 528 37.07 -14.70 -11.31
CA LEU A 528 36.76 -14.29 -12.67
C LEU A 528 35.38 -14.85 -13.02
N SER A 529 34.31 -14.10 -12.79
CA SER A 529 33.20 -14.18 -13.74
C SER A 529 33.81 -13.72 -15.06
N LEU A 530 34.03 -14.63 -16.01
CA LEU A 530 34.33 -14.26 -17.39
C LEU A 530 33.04 -13.65 -17.97
N ALA A 531 32.82 -12.39 -17.62
CA ALA A 531 31.78 -11.57 -18.17
C ALA A 531 32.31 -11.01 -19.48
N TRP A 532 32.00 -11.71 -20.56
CA TRP A 532 32.26 -11.18 -21.90
C TRP A 532 31.14 -10.18 -22.21
N ASP A 533 31.28 -8.95 -21.71
CA ASP A 533 30.41 -7.84 -22.08
C ASP A 533 30.92 -7.21 -23.38
N TRP A 534 30.47 -7.75 -24.51
CA TRP A 534 30.76 -7.15 -25.80
C TRP A 534 29.80 -5.98 -26.02
N LYS A 535 30.28 -4.75 -25.84
CA LYS A 535 29.67 -3.57 -26.47
C LYS A 535 30.18 -3.53 -27.90
N LEU A 536 29.53 -4.23 -28.83
CA LEU A 536 29.98 -4.35 -30.23
C LEU A 536 29.75 -3.04 -30.97
N PRO A 537 30.79 -2.22 -31.25
CA PRO A 537 30.65 -1.12 -32.18
C PRO A 537 30.91 -1.73 -33.57
N HIS A 538 29.85 -2.01 -34.32
CA HIS A 538 29.88 -2.46 -35.72
C HIS A 538 30.15 -3.96 -35.94
N LEU A 539 29.08 -4.75 -35.87
CA LEU A 539 29.01 -6.17 -36.28
C LEU A 539 29.24 -6.39 -37.79
N GLU A 540 29.12 -5.33 -38.62
CA GLU A 540 29.25 -5.41 -40.09
C GLU A 540 30.60 -5.93 -40.61
N LYS A 541 31.63 -6.07 -39.77
CA LYS A 541 32.97 -6.55 -40.17
C LYS A 541 33.27 -8.00 -39.77
N LEU A 542 32.38 -8.66 -39.01
CA LEU A 542 32.58 -10.03 -38.51
C LEU A 542 31.65 -11.08 -39.16
N CYS A 543 30.63 -10.62 -39.89
CA CYS A 543 29.82 -11.45 -40.81
C CYS A 543 30.32 -11.22 -42.23
#